data_AF-A0A0P0W2R6-F1
#
_entry.id   AF-A0A0P0W2R6-F1
#
_cell.length_a   1.000
_cell.length_b   1.000
_cell.length_c   1.000
_cell.angle_alpha   90.00
_cell.angle_beta   90.00
_cell.angle_gamma   90.00
#
_symmetry.space_group_name_H-M   'P 1'
#
loop_
_entity.id
_entity.type
_entity.pdbx_description
1 polymer ?
#
loop_
_entity_poly.entity_id
_entity_poly.type
_entity_poly.pdbx_seq_one_letter_code
_entity_poly.pdbx_strand_id
1 'polypeptide(L)'
;KTLKEVVVPITGPLIRILGDRFPWQVKSAILSTLTIIISKGGLALKPFLPQLQTTFVKCLQDNNRSVRTRAASALGKLSALSTRVDPLVSDLLSMLQSGDDAVKESVLSALKGVVRHAGKSVSPVVRSRGCDLLKDLLQADADDVRSSAAKAIGTLCQYMEENETSDLVQTLLNMGTLPDWCTRHGALLTFCSISMHCSSKLCRSMSFPSIVDLLKDSLKDDKFPVREASTKTLGRLLCYQLQSEASTLQLIQLLALALRDDSSEVRRRSLSRLKAAAKINNPALATHLSILGPAIAEALKDTNTPVRVAAERCALHVFQLTKGADNVTIAQKHLNMTGLEVRKIAKLPEESDGSESSDDDKRK
;
A
#
# COMPACT_ATOMS: atom_id res chain seq x y z
N LYS A 1 2.97 -33.94 -19.72
CA LYS A 1 2.57 -33.60 -21.10
C LYS A 1 2.24 -32.12 -21.14
N THR A 2 2.84 -31.41 -22.08
CA THR A 2 3.61 -30.22 -21.75
C THR A 2 2.79 -28.97 -22.04
N LEU A 3 2.41 -28.19 -21.02
CA LEU A 3 1.81 -26.85 -21.23
C LEU A 3 2.58 -26.04 -22.27
N LYS A 4 3.91 -26.25 -22.36
CA LYS A 4 4.82 -25.73 -23.40
C LYS A 4 4.33 -25.96 -24.84
N GLU A 5 3.81 -27.14 -25.17
CA GLU A 5 3.33 -27.50 -26.52
C GLU A 5 2.08 -26.72 -26.93
N VAL A 6 1.28 -26.26 -25.96
CA VAL A 6 0.06 -25.48 -26.19
C VAL A 6 0.32 -23.97 -26.07
N VAL A 7 1.19 -23.57 -25.14
CA VAL A 7 1.49 -22.17 -24.83
C VAL A 7 2.25 -21.49 -25.98
N VAL A 8 3.24 -22.16 -26.57
CA VAL A 8 4.08 -21.56 -27.62
C VAL A 8 3.28 -21.23 -28.90
N PRO A 9 2.45 -22.14 -29.44
CA PRO A 9 1.65 -21.85 -30.64
C PRO A 9 0.59 -20.76 -30.45
N ILE A 10 0.05 -20.59 -29.23
CA ILE A 10 -0.99 -19.60 -28.95
C ILE A 10 -0.39 -18.21 -28.69
N THR A 11 0.78 -18.13 -28.05
CA THR A 11 1.38 -16.86 -27.64
C THR A 11 1.75 -15.97 -28.84
N GLY A 12 2.38 -16.53 -29.86
CA GLY A 12 2.79 -15.76 -31.05
C GLY A 12 1.62 -15.07 -31.77
N PRO A 13 0.54 -15.80 -32.13
CA PRO A 13 -0.68 -15.21 -32.69
C PRO A 13 -1.32 -14.15 -31.80
N LEU A 14 -1.43 -14.39 -30.48
CA LEU A 14 -2.01 -13.40 -29.56
C LEU A 14 -1.20 -12.10 -29.52
N ILE A 15 0.14 -12.17 -29.56
CA ILE A 15 0.98 -10.98 -29.66
C ILE A 15 0.73 -10.23 -30.98
N ARG A 16 0.62 -10.95 -32.11
CA ARG A 16 0.37 -10.34 -33.42
C ARG A 16 -1.01 -9.69 -33.51
N ILE A 17 -2.01 -10.26 -32.86
CA ILE A 17 -3.39 -9.73 -32.82
C ILE A 17 -3.46 -8.50 -31.92
N LEU A 18 -2.55 -8.34 -30.95
CA LEU A 18 -2.49 -7.14 -30.11
C LEU A 18 -1.88 -5.92 -30.85
N GLY A 19 -2.50 -5.56 -31.98
CA GLY A 19 -2.23 -4.33 -32.73
C GLY A 19 -3.34 -3.29 -32.56
N ASP A 20 -3.14 -2.11 -33.13
CA ASP A 20 -4.02 -0.94 -32.92
C ASP A 20 -5.39 -1.03 -33.58
N ARG A 21 -5.61 -2.06 -34.41
CA ARG A 21 -6.85 -2.24 -35.18
C ARG A 21 -8.02 -2.75 -34.35
N PHE A 22 -7.77 -3.27 -33.15
CA PHE A 22 -8.80 -3.88 -32.32
C PHE A 22 -9.29 -2.94 -31.22
N PRO A 23 -10.60 -3.00 -30.88
CA PRO A 23 -11.15 -2.20 -29.80
C PRO A 23 -10.52 -2.59 -28.46
N TRP A 24 -10.55 -1.65 -27.51
CA TRP A 24 -9.86 -1.79 -26.21
C TRP A 24 -10.33 -3.04 -25.42
N GLN A 25 -11.57 -3.48 -25.59
CA GLN A 25 -12.11 -4.69 -24.95
C GLN A 25 -11.36 -5.95 -25.39
N VAL A 26 -11.07 -6.05 -26.70
CA VAL A 26 -10.32 -7.17 -27.27
C VAL A 26 -8.87 -7.11 -26.82
N LYS A 27 -8.24 -5.93 -26.89
CA LYS A 27 -6.88 -5.72 -26.35
C LYS A 27 -6.77 -6.13 -24.88
N SER A 28 -7.74 -5.71 -24.07
CA SER A 28 -7.87 -6.01 -22.64
C SER A 28 -8.02 -7.52 -22.37
N ALA A 29 -8.84 -8.23 -23.15
CA ALA A 29 -9.00 -9.68 -23.06
C ALA A 29 -7.71 -10.44 -23.45
N ILE A 30 -7.04 -10.01 -24.52
CA ILE A 30 -5.77 -10.59 -24.97
C ILE A 30 -4.69 -10.39 -23.90
N LEU A 31 -4.52 -9.18 -23.37
CA LEU A 31 -3.57 -8.89 -22.29
C LEU A 31 -3.83 -9.76 -21.06
N SER A 32 -5.10 -9.97 -20.69
CA SER A 32 -5.48 -10.87 -19.59
C SER A 32 -5.06 -12.30 -19.86
N THR A 33 -5.32 -12.78 -21.07
CA THR A 33 -4.95 -14.13 -21.51
C THR A 33 -3.44 -14.31 -21.50
N LEU A 34 -2.68 -13.37 -22.06
CA LEU A 34 -1.22 -13.35 -22.04
C LEU A 34 -0.68 -13.34 -20.59
N THR A 35 -1.30 -12.58 -19.69
CA THR A 35 -0.94 -12.55 -18.26
C THR A 35 -1.08 -13.92 -17.59
N ILE A 36 -2.18 -14.65 -17.90
CA ILE A 36 -2.41 -16.01 -17.41
C ILE A 36 -1.37 -16.97 -18.01
N ILE A 37 -1.13 -16.86 -19.32
CA ILE A 37 -0.12 -17.65 -20.03
C ILE A 37 1.27 -17.43 -19.42
N ILE A 38 1.65 -16.20 -19.07
CA ILE A 38 2.93 -15.90 -18.37
C ILE A 38 2.99 -16.61 -17.02
N SER A 39 1.91 -16.52 -16.25
CA SER A 39 1.82 -17.10 -14.91
C SER A 39 1.89 -18.64 -14.93
N LYS A 40 1.38 -19.29 -15.98
CA LYS A 40 1.30 -20.76 -16.10
C LYS A 40 2.41 -21.37 -16.97
N GLY A 41 2.88 -20.65 -17.97
CA GLY A 41 3.88 -21.09 -18.93
C GLY A 41 5.31 -20.93 -18.44
N GLY A 42 5.58 -19.94 -17.58
CA GLY A 42 6.90 -19.73 -16.98
C GLY A 42 8.02 -19.66 -18.02
N LEU A 43 9.08 -20.45 -17.80
CA LEU A 43 10.29 -20.45 -18.65
C LEU A 43 10.04 -20.85 -20.11
N ALA A 44 8.90 -21.49 -20.43
CA ALA A 44 8.52 -21.79 -21.82
C ALA A 44 8.35 -20.53 -22.67
N LEU A 45 8.09 -19.38 -22.04
CA LEU A 45 7.91 -18.09 -22.72
C LEU A 45 9.19 -17.31 -22.93
N LYS A 46 10.35 -17.81 -22.50
CA LYS A 46 11.66 -17.16 -22.72
C LYS A 46 11.87 -16.66 -24.16
N PRO A 47 11.54 -17.44 -25.21
CA PRO A 47 11.70 -16.98 -26.60
C PRO A 47 10.84 -15.77 -26.98
N PHE A 48 9.73 -15.54 -26.27
CA PHE A 48 8.79 -14.44 -26.55
C PHE A 48 9.02 -13.20 -25.69
N LEU A 49 9.94 -13.23 -24.71
CA LEU A 49 10.11 -12.12 -23.76
C LEU A 49 10.37 -10.78 -24.45
N PRO A 50 11.28 -10.66 -25.45
CA PRO A 50 11.53 -9.37 -26.09
C PRO A 50 10.25 -8.83 -26.75
N GLN A 51 9.51 -9.69 -27.46
CA GLN A 51 8.31 -9.28 -28.16
C GLN A 51 7.16 -8.94 -27.20
N LEU A 52 6.97 -9.73 -26.14
CA LEU A 52 5.99 -9.45 -25.08
C LEU A 52 6.30 -8.14 -24.37
N GLN A 53 7.58 -7.89 -24.06
CA GLN A 53 8.02 -6.67 -23.42
C GLN A 53 7.70 -5.44 -24.28
N THR A 54 8.14 -5.43 -25.54
CA THR A 54 7.83 -4.32 -26.47
C THR A 54 6.32 -4.11 -26.61
N THR A 55 5.56 -5.21 -26.68
CA THR A 55 4.11 -5.16 -26.82
C THR A 55 3.43 -4.55 -25.59
N PHE A 56 3.82 -4.96 -24.38
CA PHE A 56 3.25 -4.41 -23.15
C PHE A 56 3.68 -2.97 -22.90
N VAL A 57 4.94 -2.62 -23.20
CA VAL A 57 5.42 -1.23 -23.09
C VAL A 57 4.61 -0.31 -24.02
N LYS A 58 4.33 -0.72 -25.26
CA LYS A 58 3.44 0.04 -26.16
C LYS A 58 2.03 0.20 -25.58
N CYS A 59 1.48 -0.86 -24.97
CA CYS A 59 0.15 -0.81 -24.37
C CYS A 59 0.04 0.08 -23.12
N LEU A 60 1.15 0.49 -22.51
CA LEU A 60 1.14 1.50 -21.44
C LEU A 60 0.77 2.89 -21.96
N GLN A 61 0.88 3.13 -23.27
CA GLN A 61 0.50 4.38 -23.89
C GLN A 61 -0.90 4.33 -24.53
N ASP A 62 -1.66 3.26 -24.30
CA ASP A 62 -3.02 3.13 -24.87
C ASP A 62 -3.97 4.14 -24.23
N ASN A 63 -4.88 4.70 -25.04
CA ASN A 63 -5.88 5.68 -24.58
C ASN A 63 -6.78 5.11 -23.48
N ASN A 64 -7.06 3.80 -23.49
CA ASN A 64 -7.94 3.18 -22.53
C ASN A 64 -7.20 2.71 -21.27
N ARG A 65 -7.65 3.20 -20.10
CA ARG A 65 -7.09 2.84 -18.79
C ARG A 65 -7.05 1.33 -18.55
N SER A 66 -8.06 0.58 -18.97
CA SER A 66 -8.11 -0.88 -18.77
C SER A 66 -6.97 -1.60 -19.49
N VAL A 67 -6.60 -1.13 -20.69
CA VAL A 67 -5.48 -1.69 -21.46
C VAL A 67 -4.17 -1.37 -20.75
N ARG A 68 -3.97 -0.11 -20.34
CA ARG A 68 -2.79 0.33 -19.58
C ARG A 68 -2.59 -0.46 -18.28
N THR A 69 -3.64 -0.61 -17.46
CA THR A 69 -3.57 -1.35 -16.19
C THR A 69 -3.24 -2.83 -16.40
N ARG A 70 -3.80 -3.47 -17.43
CA ARG A 70 -3.48 -4.88 -17.73
C ARG A 70 -2.07 -5.04 -18.28
N ALA A 71 -1.61 -4.10 -19.10
CA ALA A 71 -0.24 -4.10 -19.61
C ALA A 71 0.78 -3.95 -18.47
N ALA A 72 0.55 -3.03 -17.53
CA ALA A 72 1.38 -2.86 -16.34
C ALA A 72 1.47 -4.14 -15.50
N SER A 73 0.33 -4.81 -15.27
CA SER A 73 0.28 -6.10 -14.56
C SER A 73 1.03 -7.21 -15.30
N ALA A 74 0.83 -7.30 -16.62
CA ALA A 74 1.49 -8.30 -17.46
C ALA A 74 3.01 -8.09 -17.47
N LEU A 75 3.47 -6.84 -17.59
CA LEU A 75 4.88 -6.48 -17.62
C LEU A 75 5.58 -6.79 -16.29
N GLY A 76 4.92 -6.51 -15.16
CA GLY A 76 5.43 -6.88 -13.85
C GLY A 76 5.60 -8.40 -13.66
N LYS A 77 4.68 -9.22 -14.19
CA LYS A 77 4.84 -10.69 -14.16
C LYS A 77 5.88 -11.19 -15.15
N LEU A 78 5.99 -10.55 -16.31
CA LEU A 78 6.97 -10.87 -17.34
C LEU A 78 8.40 -10.65 -16.83
N SER A 79 8.63 -9.58 -16.03
CA SER A 79 9.97 -9.26 -15.52
C SER A 79 10.57 -10.37 -14.65
N ALA A 80 9.74 -11.17 -13.97
CA ALA A 80 10.16 -12.35 -13.21
C ALA A 80 10.90 -13.41 -14.04
N LEU A 81 10.67 -13.41 -15.37
CA LEU A 81 11.27 -14.36 -16.31
C LEU A 81 12.52 -13.79 -16.99
N SER A 82 12.77 -12.48 -16.88
CA SER A 82 13.90 -11.80 -17.51
C SER A 82 15.15 -11.88 -16.62
N THR A 83 16.30 -12.14 -17.23
CA THR A 83 17.61 -12.10 -16.55
C THR A 83 18.26 -10.72 -16.63
N ARG A 84 17.74 -9.81 -17.46
CA ARG A 84 18.25 -8.44 -17.63
C ARG A 84 17.09 -7.46 -17.56
N VAL A 85 16.94 -6.82 -16.41
CA VAL A 85 15.79 -5.95 -16.11
C VAL A 85 16.12 -4.46 -16.25
N ASP A 86 17.40 -4.10 -16.17
CA ASP A 86 17.88 -2.72 -16.30
C ASP A 86 17.44 -1.98 -17.57
N PRO A 87 17.48 -2.59 -18.78
CA PRO A 87 16.98 -1.92 -19.99
C PRO A 87 15.50 -1.61 -19.89
N LEU A 88 14.71 -2.58 -19.39
CA LEU A 88 13.27 -2.39 -19.18
C LEU A 88 12.99 -1.25 -18.20
N VAL A 89 13.68 -1.23 -17.05
CA VAL A 89 13.48 -0.16 -16.07
C VAL A 89 13.89 1.19 -16.65
N SER A 90 15.00 1.26 -17.40
CA SER A 90 15.45 2.49 -18.05
C SER A 90 14.45 3.01 -19.08
N ASP A 91 13.83 2.13 -19.85
CA ASP A 91 12.75 2.47 -20.80
C ASP A 91 11.50 2.98 -20.07
N LEU A 92 11.13 2.37 -18.93
CA LEU A 92 10.01 2.87 -18.12
C LEU A 92 10.33 4.25 -17.55
N LEU A 93 11.55 4.48 -17.04
CA LEU A 93 11.96 5.77 -16.50
C LEU A 93 11.96 6.87 -17.58
N SER A 94 12.36 6.58 -18.82
CA SER A 94 12.30 7.58 -19.90
C SER A 94 10.86 7.97 -20.27
N MET A 95 9.94 7.02 -20.26
CA MET A 95 8.51 7.31 -20.49
C MET A 95 7.88 8.17 -19.39
N LEU A 96 8.38 8.13 -18.16
CA LEU A 96 7.90 9.03 -17.09
C LEU A 96 8.21 10.50 -17.38
N GLN A 97 9.26 10.78 -18.15
CA GLN A 97 9.69 12.15 -18.46
C GLN A 97 8.87 12.77 -19.59
N SER A 98 8.33 11.96 -20.52
CA SER A 98 7.63 12.43 -21.72
C SER A 98 6.13 12.13 -21.75
N GLY A 99 5.62 11.28 -20.85
CA GLY A 99 4.21 10.91 -20.80
C GLY A 99 3.32 11.97 -20.14
N ASP A 100 2.03 11.95 -20.50
CA ASP A 100 0.99 12.62 -19.72
C ASP A 100 0.74 11.91 -18.37
N ASP A 101 -0.11 12.49 -17.52
CA ASP A 101 -0.37 11.93 -16.18
C ASP A 101 -0.99 10.53 -16.21
N ALA A 102 -1.80 10.23 -17.23
CA ALA A 102 -2.46 8.94 -17.40
C ALA A 102 -1.48 7.84 -17.83
N VAL A 103 -0.50 8.19 -18.66
CA VAL A 103 0.63 7.33 -19.03
C VAL A 103 1.56 7.19 -17.83
N LYS A 104 1.94 8.27 -17.14
CA LYS A 104 2.78 8.23 -15.94
C LYS A 104 2.21 7.30 -14.87
N GLU A 105 0.91 7.40 -14.54
CA GLU A 105 0.23 6.47 -13.61
C GLU A 105 0.48 5.00 -14.01
N SER A 106 0.27 4.68 -15.29
CA SER A 106 0.42 3.31 -15.79
C SER A 106 1.87 2.81 -15.78
N VAL A 107 2.82 3.69 -16.11
CA VAL A 107 4.25 3.39 -16.12
C VAL A 107 4.76 3.20 -14.69
N LEU A 108 4.31 4.02 -13.74
CA LEU A 108 4.61 3.86 -12.31
C LEU A 108 4.04 2.54 -11.76
N SER A 109 2.81 2.19 -12.15
CA SER A 109 2.20 0.91 -11.80
C SER A 109 3.00 -0.28 -12.37
N ALA A 110 3.47 -0.15 -13.61
CA ALA A 110 4.33 -1.15 -14.24
C ALA A 110 5.68 -1.26 -13.54
N LEU A 111 6.32 -0.12 -13.22
CA LEU A 111 7.59 -0.06 -12.50
C LEU A 111 7.47 -0.72 -11.12
N LYS A 112 6.40 -0.42 -10.37
CA LYS A 112 6.09 -1.11 -9.10
C LYS A 112 6.03 -2.62 -9.29
N GLY A 113 5.32 -3.08 -10.33
CA GLY A 113 5.21 -4.49 -10.68
C GLY A 113 6.56 -5.12 -11.04
N VAL A 114 7.38 -4.44 -11.84
CA VAL A 114 8.72 -4.90 -12.25
C VAL A 114 9.64 -5.02 -11.04
N VAL A 115 9.68 -4.00 -10.18
CA VAL A 115 10.48 -3.99 -8.95
C VAL A 115 10.01 -5.07 -7.99
N ARG A 116 8.69 -5.30 -7.85
CA ARG A 116 8.15 -6.36 -6.99
C ARG A 116 8.62 -7.76 -7.38
N HIS A 117 8.69 -8.07 -8.67
CA HIS A 117 9.00 -9.42 -9.13
C HIS A 117 10.48 -9.61 -9.52
N ALA A 118 11.20 -8.53 -9.82
CA ALA A 118 12.57 -8.60 -10.32
C ALA A 118 13.51 -7.52 -9.77
N GLY A 119 13.13 -6.85 -8.67
CA GLY A 119 13.92 -5.75 -8.08
C GLY A 119 15.31 -6.14 -7.60
N LYS A 120 15.55 -7.42 -7.24
CA LYS A 120 16.90 -7.93 -6.92
C LYS A 120 17.85 -7.90 -8.12
N SER A 121 17.31 -7.93 -9.33
CA SER A 121 18.06 -7.93 -10.59
C SER A 121 18.22 -6.53 -11.20
N VAL A 122 17.71 -5.50 -10.51
CA VAL A 122 17.91 -4.10 -10.91
C VAL A 122 19.22 -3.60 -10.30
N SER A 123 20.13 -3.12 -11.15
CA SER A 123 21.44 -2.64 -10.67
C SER A 123 21.31 -1.42 -9.75
N PRO A 124 22.26 -1.19 -8.83
CA PRO A 124 22.26 -0.01 -7.96
C PRO A 124 22.21 1.31 -8.74
N VAL A 125 22.88 1.40 -9.89
CA VAL A 125 22.89 2.61 -10.73
C VAL A 125 21.49 2.94 -11.26
N VAL A 126 20.80 1.94 -11.81
CA VAL A 126 19.44 2.12 -12.35
C VAL A 126 18.44 2.36 -11.21
N ARG A 127 18.63 1.70 -10.07
CA ARG A 127 17.82 1.90 -8.86
C ARG A 127 17.94 3.33 -8.32
N SER A 128 19.16 3.84 -8.20
CA SER A 128 19.41 5.20 -7.72
C SER A 128 18.78 6.25 -8.64
N ARG A 129 19.04 6.16 -9.95
CA ARG A 129 18.39 7.01 -10.97
C ARG A 129 16.87 6.94 -10.90
N GLY A 130 16.32 5.74 -10.72
CA GLY A 130 14.88 5.54 -10.57
C GLY A 130 14.34 6.22 -9.33
N CYS A 131 15.03 6.09 -8.20
CA CYS A 131 14.66 6.76 -6.95
C CYS A 131 14.62 8.28 -7.12
N ASP A 132 15.63 8.88 -7.75
CA ASP A 132 15.70 10.33 -7.96
C ASP A 132 14.56 10.85 -8.83
N LEU A 133 14.30 10.21 -9.98
CA LEU A 133 13.18 10.60 -10.84
C LEU A 133 11.82 10.42 -10.14
N LEU A 134 11.67 9.38 -9.32
CA LEU A 134 10.44 9.16 -8.58
C LEU A 134 10.21 10.20 -7.48
N LYS A 135 11.27 10.72 -6.85
CA LYS A 135 11.15 11.80 -5.84
C LYS A 135 10.53 13.06 -6.46
N ASP A 136 10.92 13.41 -7.68
CA ASP A 136 10.35 14.55 -8.40
C ASP A 136 8.84 14.41 -8.66
N LEU A 137 8.34 13.17 -8.76
CA LEU A 137 6.92 12.88 -8.97
C LEU A 137 6.10 12.85 -7.66
N LEU A 138 6.75 12.95 -6.49
CA LEU A 138 6.04 13.03 -5.20
C LEU A 138 5.35 14.39 -4.98
N GLN A 139 5.75 15.41 -5.71
CA GLN A 139 5.14 16.75 -5.70
C GLN A 139 4.21 16.98 -6.90
N ALA A 140 3.90 15.93 -7.68
CA ALA A 140 2.97 16.04 -8.80
C ALA A 140 1.58 16.46 -8.31
N ASP A 141 0.89 17.33 -9.07
CA ASP A 141 -0.48 17.78 -8.75
C ASP A 141 -1.48 16.62 -8.82
N ALA A 142 -1.32 15.75 -9.82
CA ALA A 142 -2.15 14.57 -10.01
C ALA A 142 -1.95 13.55 -8.89
N ASP A 143 -2.99 13.31 -8.10
CA ASP A 143 -2.96 12.40 -6.93
C ASP A 143 -2.60 10.96 -7.33
N ASP A 144 -3.10 10.48 -8.47
CA ASP A 144 -2.81 9.14 -8.99
C ASP A 144 -1.32 8.96 -9.33
N VAL A 145 -0.68 9.99 -9.90
CA VAL A 145 0.76 9.98 -10.21
C VAL A 145 1.56 9.97 -8.92
N ARG A 146 1.25 10.88 -7.99
CA ARG A 146 1.91 10.99 -6.69
C ARG A 146 1.80 9.71 -5.86
N SER A 147 0.59 9.14 -5.78
CA SER A 147 0.31 7.86 -5.11
C SER A 147 1.06 6.69 -5.75
N SER A 148 1.11 6.64 -7.07
CA SER A 148 1.82 5.59 -7.80
C SER A 148 3.34 5.72 -7.65
N ALA A 149 3.88 6.93 -7.62
CA ALA A 149 5.30 7.20 -7.39
C ALA A 149 5.71 6.77 -5.98
N ALA A 150 4.96 7.17 -4.96
CA ALA A 150 5.16 6.74 -3.58
C ALA A 150 5.15 5.21 -3.42
N LYS A 151 4.21 4.52 -4.09
CA LYS A 151 4.12 3.05 -4.12
C LYS A 151 5.34 2.40 -4.80
N ALA A 152 5.82 3.00 -5.89
CA ALA A 152 7.02 2.52 -6.59
C ALA A 152 8.27 2.67 -5.71
N ILE A 153 8.48 3.84 -5.08
CA ILE A 153 9.59 4.08 -4.14
C ILE A 153 9.52 3.13 -2.95
N GLY A 154 8.35 2.97 -2.33
CA GLY A 154 8.19 2.07 -1.18
C GLY A 154 8.48 0.62 -1.53
N THR A 155 8.16 0.17 -2.75
CA THR A 155 8.54 -1.16 -3.24
C THR A 155 10.04 -1.26 -3.48
N LEU A 156 10.66 -0.22 -4.06
CA LEU A 156 12.09 -0.11 -4.33
C LEU A 156 12.95 -0.14 -3.07
N CYS A 157 12.46 0.47 -1.99
CA CYS A 157 13.11 0.52 -0.68
C CYS A 157 13.46 -0.87 -0.12
N GLN A 158 12.77 -1.94 -0.53
CA GLN A 158 13.12 -3.33 -0.19
C GLN A 158 14.53 -3.73 -0.63
N TYR A 159 15.01 -3.14 -1.73
CA TYR A 159 16.29 -3.48 -2.35
C TYR A 159 17.38 -2.43 -2.11
N MET A 160 17.05 -1.34 -1.40
CA MET A 160 18.00 -0.30 -1.02
C MET A 160 18.84 -0.73 0.19
N GLU A 161 20.12 -0.34 0.18
CA GLU A 161 21.01 -0.46 1.33
C GLU A 161 20.61 0.51 2.46
N GLU A 162 21.23 0.36 3.62
CA GLU A 162 20.90 1.15 4.81
C GLU A 162 21.18 2.65 4.60
N ASN A 163 22.33 3.00 4.00
CA ASN A 163 22.68 4.38 3.66
C ASN A 163 21.68 5.00 2.68
N GLU A 164 21.38 4.30 1.57
CA GLU A 164 20.40 4.74 0.58
C GLU A 164 19.01 4.96 1.23
N THR A 165 18.63 4.06 2.16
CA THR A 165 17.35 4.16 2.89
C THR A 165 17.35 5.36 3.84
N SER A 166 18.46 5.61 4.54
CA SER A 166 18.62 6.76 5.44
C SER A 166 18.50 8.09 4.68
N ASP A 167 19.18 8.22 3.53
CA ASP A 167 19.11 9.41 2.68
C ASP A 167 17.69 9.66 2.15
N LEU A 168 16.99 8.59 1.75
CA LEU A 168 15.59 8.66 1.36
C LEU A 168 14.72 9.13 2.53
N VAL A 169 14.88 8.57 3.73
CA VAL A 169 14.13 8.98 4.92
C VAL A 169 14.37 10.45 5.24
N GLN A 170 15.61 10.93 5.19
CA GLN A 170 15.93 12.36 5.41
C GLN A 170 15.27 13.27 4.37
N THR A 171 15.30 12.85 3.11
CA THR A 171 14.62 13.57 2.02
C THR A 171 13.11 13.69 2.31
N LEU A 172 12.47 12.57 2.68
CA LEU A 172 11.03 12.54 2.97
C LEU A 172 10.67 13.35 4.23
N LEU A 173 11.53 13.35 5.26
CA LEU A 173 11.35 14.19 6.44
C LEU A 173 11.33 15.68 6.08
N ASN A 174 12.26 16.11 5.22
CA ASN A 174 12.31 17.48 4.73
C ASN A 174 11.10 17.82 3.87
N MET A 175 10.71 16.94 2.94
CA MET A 175 9.51 17.15 2.11
C MET A 175 8.22 17.24 2.94
N GLY A 176 8.13 16.47 4.02
CA GLY A 176 6.97 16.46 4.92
C GLY A 176 6.72 17.77 5.67
N THR A 177 7.69 18.69 5.71
CA THR A 177 7.56 19.99 6.40
C THR A 177 7.44 21.18 5.44
N LEU A 178 7.46 20.94 4.13
CA LEU A 178 7.35 22.00 3.12
C LEU A 178 5.93 22.60 3.06
N PRO A 179 5.80 23.87 2.64
CA PRO A 179 4.52 24.57 2.63
C PRO A 179 3.51 23.99 1.63
N ASP A 180 3.98 23.35 0.56
CA ASP A 180 3.13 22.72 -0.44
C ASP A 180 2.52 21.41 0.07
N TRP A 181 1.18 21.34 0.06
CA TRP A 181 0.46 20.18 0.58
C TRP A 181 0.62 18.93 -0.30
N CYS A 182 0.81 19.09 -1.61
CA CYS A 182 1.06 17.96 -2.53
C CYS A 182 2.37 17.27 -2.14
N THR A 183 3.41 18.05 -1.87
CA THR A 183 4.73 17.59 -1.44
C THR A 183 4.66 16.88 -0.09
N ARG A 184 3.97 17.45 0.91
CA ARG A 184 3.75 16.77 2.20
C ARG A 184 2.99 15.46 2.03
N HIS A 185 1.94 15.47 1.21
CA HIS A 185 1.14 14.28 0.94
C HIS A 185 1.98 13.18 0.27
N GLY A 186 2.81 13.53 -0.72
CA GLY A 186 3.71 12.59 -1.39
C GLY A 186 4.73 11.97 -0.45
N ALA A 187 5.28 12.77 0.46
CA ALA A 187 6.20 12.28 1.50
C ALA A 187 5.52 11.24 2.40
N LEU A 188 4.32 11.53 2.92
CA LEU A 188 3.59 10.62 3.79
C LEU A 188 3.05 9.38 3.08
N LEU A 189 2.64 9.50 1.82
CA LEU A 189 2.30 8.33 1.00
C LEU A 189 3.52 7.42 0.83
N THR A 190 4.71 8.00 0.72
CA THR A 190 5.96 7.23 0.60
C THR A 190 6.29 6.53 1.92
N PHE A 191 6.20 7.21 3.07
CA PHE A 191 6.32 6.55 4.38
C PHE A 191 5.27 5.44 4.58
N CYS A 192 4.04 5.68 4.13
CA CYS A 192 2.97 4.69 4.14
C CYS A 192 3.37 3.46 3.31
N SER A 193 3.93 3.65 2.11
CA SER A 193 4.38 2.54 1.27
C SER A 193 5.63 1.85 1.81
N ILE A 194 6.61 2.58 2.35
CA ILE A 194 7.81 1.99 2.96
C ILE A 194 7.41 1.16 4.19
N SER A 195 6.51 1.66 5.04
CA SER A 195 6.03 0.88 6.20
C SER A 195 5.31 -0.41 5.77
N MET A 196 4.65 -0.45 4.61
CA MET A 196 4.07 -1.71 4.08
C MET A 196 5.14 -2.76 3.74
N HIS A 197 6.27 -2.34 3.19
CA HIS A 197 7.28 -3.26 2.66
C HIS A 197 8.45 -3.52 3.62
N CYS A 198 8.87 -2.48 4.34
CA CYS A 198 10.11 -2.39 5.10
C CYS A 198 9.90 -1.72 6.48
N SER A 199 8.80 -2.02 7.18
CA SER A 199 8.57 -1.49 8.55
C SER A 199 9.78 -1.66 9.48
N SER A 200 10.51 -2.79 9.37
CA SER A 200 11.71 -3.03 10.16
C SER A 200 12.83 -2.02 9.93
N LYS A 201 13.02 -1.55 8.69
CA LYS A 201 14.02 -0.53 8.36
C LYS A 201 13.66 0.81 8.99
N LEU A 202 12.38 1.20 8.94
CA LEU A 202 11.92 2.45 9.57
C LEU A 202 12.04 2.38 11.10
N CYS A 203 11.54 1.32 11.72
CA CYS A 203 11.51 1.19 13.18
C CYS A 203 12.89 1.04 13.82
N ARG A 204 13.90 0.57 13.07
CA ARG A 204 15.30 0.46 13.53
C ARG A 204 16.16 1.67 13.14
N SER A 205 15.64 2.56 12.30
CA SER A 205 16.37 3.75 11.86
C SER A 205 16.61 4.70 13.04
N MET A 206 17.77 5.35 13.06
CA MET A 206 18.06 6.45 14.00
C MET A 206 17.08 7.62 13.85
N SER A 207 16.45 7.77 12.68
CA SER A 207 15.47 8.80 12.39
C SER A 207 14.05 8.43 12.83
N PHE A 208 13.84 7.27 13.47
CA PHE A 208 12.51 6.83 13.91
C PHE A 208 11.78 7.87 14.80
N PRO A 209 12.42 8.51 15.79
CA PRO A 209 11.76 9.58 16.56
C PRO A 209 11.29 10.74 15.67
N SER A 210 12.13 11.20 14.75
CA SER A 210 11.79 12.27 13.80
C SER A 210 10.66 11.88 12.84
N ILE A 211 10.58 10.61 12.44
CA ILE A 211 9.45 10.08 11.66
C ILE A 211 8.16 10.17 12.49
N VAL A 212 8.19 9.76 13.76
CA VAL A 212 7.01 9.81 14.63
C VAL A 212 6.59 11.25 14.92
N ASP A 213 7.53 12.18 15.09
CA ASP A 213 7.25 13.60 15.27
C ASP A 213 6.62 14.21 14.01
N LEU A 214 7.16 13.92 12.81
CA LEU A 214 6.54 14.34 11.56
C LEU A 214 5.11 13.80 11.42
N LEU A 215 4.88 12.52 11.73
CA LEU A 215 3.55 11.91 11.66
C LEU A 215 2.58 12.58 12.63
N LYS A 216 3.04 12.89 13.85
CA LYS A 216 2.26 13.61 14.86
C LYS A 216 1.86 15.00 14.39
N ASP A 217 2.78 15.75 13.79
CA ASP A 217 2.47 17.09 13.27
C ASP A 217 1.56 17.01 12.04
N SER A 218 1.77 16.00 11.19
CA SER A 218 0.92 15.72 10.02
C SER A 218 -0.51 15.31 10.37
N LEU A 219 -0.78 14.86 11.61
CA LEU A 219 -2.16 14.63 12.08
C LEU A 219 -2.93 15.94 12.31
N LYS A 220 -2.26 17.10 12.27
CA LYS A 220 -2.88 18.43 12.42
C LYS A 220 -2.93 19.20 11.08
N ASP A 221 -2.56 18.54 9.98
CA ASP A 221 -2.51 19.16 8.66
C ASP A 221 -3.89 19.65 8.22
N ASP A 222 -3.95 20.75 7.46
CA ASP A 222 -5.19 21.32 6.95
C ASP A 222 -5.87 20.40 5.91
N LYS A 223 -5.09 19.54 5.25
CA LYS A 223 -5.57 18.60 4.24
C LYS A 223 -5.78 17.21 4.82
N PHE A 224 -7.02 16.73 4.80
CA PHE A 224 -7.36 15.39 5.27
C PHE A 224 -6.57 14.24 4.60
N PRO A 225 -6.14 14.29 3.32
CA PRO A 225 -5.34 13.21 2.72
C PRO A 225 -3.97 13.05 3.39
N VAL A 226 -3.36 14.16 3.84
CA VAL A 226 -2.10 14.16 4.59
C VAL A 226 -2.32 13.47 5.95
N ARG A 227 -3.37 13.85 6.68
CA ARG A 227 -3.77 13.22 7.95
C ARG A 227 -4.09 11.73 7.80
N GLU A 228 -4.76 11.35 6.71
CA GLU A 228 -5.10 9.96 6.39
C GLU A 228 -3.84 9.12 6.13
N ALA A 229 -2.90 9.62 5.32
CA ALA A 229 -1.62 8.97 5.04
C ALA A 229 -0.76 8.82 6.32
N SER A 230 -0.73 9.84 7.18
CA SER A 230 -0.08 9.77 8.50
C SER A 230 -0.69 8.65 9.35
N THR A 231 -2.01 8.61 9.47
CA THR A 231 -2.75 7.61 10.26
C THR A 231 -2.50 6.18 9.76
N LYS A 232 -2.47 5.97 8.44
CA LYS A 232 -2.12 4.67 7.84
C LYS A 232 -0.70 4.25 8.24
N THR A 233 0.25 5.18 8.19
CA THR A 233 1.65 4.93 8.54
C THR A 233 1.82 4.60 10.03
N LEU A 234 1.25 5.41 10.93
CA LEU A 234 1.26 5.16 12.38
C LEU A 234 0.74 3.77 12.73
N GLY A 235 -0.36 3.37 12.09
CA GLY A 235 -0.94 2.04 12.27
C GLY A 235 -0.03 0.89 11.84
N ARG A 236 0.68 1.05 10.71
CA ARG A 236 1.64 0.04 10.21
C ARG A 236 2.87 -0.07 11.12
N LEU A 237 3.39 1.06 11.60
CA LEU A 237 4.48 1.10 12.57
C LEU A 237 4.06 0.43 13.89
N LEU A 238 2.85 0.69 14.38
CA LEU A 238 2.30 0.03 15.59
C LEU A 238 2.23 -1.48 15.40
N CYS A 239 1.68 -1.94 14.27
CA CYS A 239 1.59 -3.36 13.95
C CYS A 239 2.95 -4.05 13.98
N TYR A 240 4.00 -3.40 13.48
CA TYR A 240 5.36 -3.93 13.54
C TYR A 240 5.93 -3.91 14.97
N GLN A 241 5.81 -2.79 15.69
CA GLN A 241 6.35 -2.67 17.06
C GLN A 241 5.73 -3.67 18.04
N LEU A 242 4.44 -4.00 17.86
CA LEU A 242 3.75 -5.03 18.64
C LEU A 242 4.31 -6.45 18.44
N GLN A 243 4.97 -6.71 17.31
CA GLN A 243 5.65 -7.99 17.04
C GLN A 243 7.07 -7.99 17.61
N SER A 244 7.69 -6.82 17.77
CA SER A 244 9.08 -6.68 18.21
C SER A 244 9.24 -6.26 19.67
N GLU A 245 8.18 -6.34 20.48
CA GLU A 245 8.13 -5.96 21.91
C GLU A 245 8.68 -4.56 22.21
N ALA A 246 8.60 -3.63 21.25
CA ALA A 246 9.04 -2.25 21.43
C ALA A 246 7.97 -1.41 22.15
N SER A 247 8.35 -0.22 22.65
CA SER A 247 7.39 0.72 23.23
C SER A 247 6.37 1.18 22.17
N THR A 248 5.08 0.92 22.42
CA THR A 248 3.97 1.24 21.51
C THR A 248 3.10 2.40 21.98
N LEU A 249 3.35 2.92 23.19
CA LEU A 249 2.51 3.91 23.86
C LEU A 249 2.28 5.17 23.03
N GLN A 250 3.36 5.74 22.46
CA GLN A 250 3.26 6.97 21.67
C GLN A 250 2.42 6.76 20.41
N LEU A 251 2.60 5.64 19.69
CA LEU A 251 1.81 5.34 18.49
C LEU A 251 0.33 5.12 18.82
N ILE A 252 0.04 4.48 19.96
CA ILE A 252 -1.33 4.28 20.45
C ILE A 252 -1.99 5.61 20.80
N GLN A 253 -1.28 6.52 21.48
CA GLN A 253 -1.78 7.86 21.80
C GLN A 253 -2.10 8.66 20.53
N LEU A 254 -1.25 8.59 19.51
CA LEU A 254 -1.47 9.28 18.23
C LEU A 254 -2.64 8.68 17.44
N LEU A 255 -2.81 7.36 17.44
CA LEU A 255 -3.98 6.73 16.81
C LEU A 255 -5.28 7.05 17.57
N ALA A 256 -5.24 7.10 18.90
CA ALA A 256 -6.38 7.54 19.71
C ALA A 256 -6.74 9.00 19.44
N LEU A 257 -5.75 9.86 19.17
CA LEU A 257 -5.97 11.24 18.73
C LEU A 257 -6.67 11.28 17.36
N ALA A 258 -6.21 10.47 16.40
CA ALA A 258 -6.79 10.39 15.05
C ALA A 258 -8.26 9.87 15.04
N LEU A 259 -8.72 9.20 16.11
CA LEU A 259 -10.14 8.84 16.26
C LEU A 259 -11.05 10.04 16.50
N ARG A 260 -10.50 11.20 16.85
CA ARG A 260 -11.23 12.45 17.07
C ARG A 260 -11.13 13.42 15.90
N ASP A 261 -10.57 12.97 14.78
CA ASP A 261 -10.43 13.79 13.56
C ASP A 261 -11.80 14.19 13.02
N ASP A 262 -11.90 15.35 12.38
CA ASP A 262 -13.09 15.84 11.69
C ASP A 262 -13.46 14.97 10.47
N SER A 263 -12.46 14.39 9.79
CA SER A 263 -12.67 13.52 8.64
C SER A 263 -13.04 12.09 9.05
N SER A 264 -14.20 11.64 8.57
CA SER A 264 -14.65 10.25 8.77
C SER A 264 -13.66 9.22 8.21
N GLU A 265 -12.92 9.55 7.15
CA GLU A 265 -11.93 8.65 6.57
C GLU A 265 -10.72 8.46 7.50
N VAL A 266 -10.22 9.53 8.12
CA VAL A 266 -9.11 9.46 9.08
C VAL A 266 -9.51 8.61 10.30
N ARG A 267 -10.70 8.84 10.86
CA ARG A 267 -11.25 8.03 11.96
C ARG A 267 -11.36 6.56 11.59
N ARG A 268 -11.91 6.24 10.40
CA ARG A 268 -12.01 4.87 9.88
C ARG A 268 -10.64 4.21 9.69
N ARG A 269 -9.63 4.95 9.21
CA ARG A 269 -8.26 4.42 9.08
C ARG A 269 -7.67 4.08 10.44
N SER A 270 -7.82 4.96 11.43
CA SER A 270 -7.33 4.68 12.79
C SER A 270 -7.98 3.41 13.38
N LEU A 271 -9.32 3.29 13.30
CA LEU A 271 -10.05 2.09 13.73
C LEU A 271 -9.59 0.82 13.01
N SER A 272 -9.43 0.89 11.69
CA SER A 272 -8.93 -0.24 10.89
C SER A 272 -7.53 -0.67 11.33
N ARG A 273 -6.66 0.27 11.68
CA ARG A 273 -5.28 -0.03 12.12
C ARG A 273 -5.23 -0.55 13.54
N LEU A 274 -6.03 -0.03 14.47
CA LEU A 274 -6.20 -0.56 15.82
C LEU A 274 -6.77 -1.99 15.80
N LYS A 275 -7.74 -2.25 14.92
CA LYS A 275 -8.25 -3.60 14.65
C LYS A 275 -7.12 -4.54 14.19
N ALA A 276 -6.31 -4.12 13.23
CA ALA A 276 -5.19 -4.92 12.73
C ALA A 276 -4.14 -5.17 13.82
N ALA A 277 -3.81 -4.16 14.61
CA ALA A 277 -2.92 -4.27 15.78
C ALA A 277 -3.45 -5.30 16.80
N ALA A 278 -4.76 -5.28 17.09
CA ALA A 278 -5.39 -6.24 17.99
C ALA A 278 -5.34 -7.68 17.45
N LYS A 279 -5.47 -7.86 16.13
CA LYS A 279 -5.31 -9.18 15.48
C LYS A 279 -3.85 -9.70 15.55
N ILE A 280 -2.86 -8.80 15.64
CA ILE A 280 -1.43 -9.16 15.70
C ILE A 280 -1.00 -9.55 17.12
N ASN A 281 -1.24 -8.69 18.11
CA ASN A 281 -0.83 -8.93 19.50
C ASN A 281 -1.81 -8.26 20.47
N ASN A 282 -2.93 -8.93 20.73
CA ASN A 282 -3.94 -8.43 21.65
C ASN A 282 -3.43 -8.23 23.09
N PRO A 283 -2.68 -9.17 23.71
CA PRO A 283 -2.19 -9.00 25.08
C PRO A 283 -1.38 -7.70 25.28
N ALA A 284 -0.47 -7.39 24.34
CA ALA A 284 0.30 -6.15 24.40
C ALA A 284 -0.60 -4.92 24.24
N LEU A 285 -1.56 -4.95 23.30
CA LEU A 285 -2.50 -3.85 23.09
C LEU A 285 -3.45 -3.65 24.30
N ALA A 286 -3.82 -4.72 24.99
CA ALA A 286 -4.72 -4.70 26.14
C ALA A 286 -4.15 -3.94 27.35
N THR A 287 -2.82 -3.77 27.41
CA THR A 287 -2.18 -2.92 28.43
C THR A 287 -2.53 -1.44 28.28
N HIS A 288 -3.07 -1.03 27.12
CA HIS A 288 -3.40 0.36 26.79
C HIS A 288 -4.91 0.64 26.71
N LEU A 289 -5.77 -0.22 27.28
CA LEU A 289 -7.23 -0.05 27.25
C LEU A 289 -7.73 1.21 27.98
N SER A 290 -6.94 1.77 28.91
CA SER A 290 -7.24 3.06 29.54
C SER A 290 -7.25 4.23 28.55
N ILE A 291 -6.46 4.13 27.47
CA ILE A 291 -6.40 5.13 26.39
C ILE A 291 -7.37 4.75 25.27
N LEU A 292 -7.34 3.49 24.84
CA LEU A 292 -8.12 3.01 23.69
C LEU A 292 -9.62 2.92 23.98
N GLY A 293 -10.00 2.49 25.19
CA GLY A 293 -11.40 2.30 25.57
C GLY A 293 -12.24 3.55 25.37
N PRO A 294 -11.91 4.67 26.02
CA PRO A 294 -12.64 5.92 25.85
C PRO A 294 -12.63 6.44 24.40
N ALA A 295 -11.53 6.28 23.67
CA ALA A 295 -11.44 6.72 22.28
C ALA A 295 -12.34 5.90 21.34
N ILE A 296 -12.40 4.58 21.54
CA ILE A 296 -13.30 3.69 20.79
C ILE A 296 -14.76 3.93 21.20
N ALA A 297 -15.04 4.19 22.48
CA ALA A 297 -16.36 4.50 23.00
C ALA A 297 -17.00 5.70 22.28
N GLU A 298 -16.23 6.76 22.09
CA GLU A 298 -16.69 7.94 21.35
C GLU A 298 -16.88 7.63 19.86
N ALA A 299 -16.02 6.83 19.25
CA ALA A 299 -16.18 6.40 17.85
C ALA A 299 -17.40 5.48 17.63
N LEU A 300 -17.88 4.75 18.65
CA LEU A 300 -19.12 3.97 18.57
C LEU A 300 -20.37 4.85 18.49
N LYS A 301 -20.28 6.10 18.98
CA LYS A 301 -21.36 7.10 18.95
C LYS A 301 -21.28 8.01 17.73
N ASP A 302 -20.36 7.74 16.80
CA ASP A 302 -20.10 8.61 15.65
C ASP A 302 -21.35 8.82 14.80
N THR A 303 -21.53 10.02 14.24
CA THR A 303 -22.68 10.30 13.36
C THR A 303 -22.58 9.55 12.03
N ASN A 304 -21.36 9.25 11.56
CA ASN A 304 -21.07 8.54 10.33
C ASN A 304 -21.20 7.02 10.53
N THR A 305 -22.18 6.41 9.84
CA THR A 305 -22.45 4.97 9.93
C THR A 305 -21.23 4.10 9.60
N PRO A 306 -20.47 4.34 8.52
CA PRO A 306 -19.22 3.62 8.26
C PRO A 306 -18.19 3.68 9.40
N VAL A 307 -18.07 4.81 10.12
CA VAL A 307 -17.19 4.92 11.30
C VAL A 307 -17.73 4.05 12.43
N ARG A 308 -19.02 4.13 12.75
CA ARG A 308 -19.63 3.29 13.82
C ARG A 308 -19.41 1.80 13.57
N VAL A 309 -19.65 1.33 12.34
CA VAL A 309 -19.43 -0.08 11.97
C VAL A 309 -17.96 -0.45 12.11
N ALA A 310 -17.03 0.43 11.69
CA ALA A 310 -15.60 0.20 11.91
C ALA A 310 -15.23 0.17 13.40
N ALA A 311 -15.92 0.97 14.23
CA ALA A 311 -15.69 1.04 15.67
C ALA A 311 -16.19 -0.21 16.38
N GLU A 312 -17.36 -0.73 16.01
CA GLU A 312 -17.88 -2.01 16.50
C GLU A 312 -16.89 -3.15 16.17
N ARG A 313 -16.38 -3.18 14.94
CA ARG A 313 -15.36 -4.16 14.52
C ARG A 313 -14.05 -3.98 15.28
N CYS A 314 -13.61 -2.76 15.49
CA CYS A 314 -12.42 -2.48 16.28
C CYS A 314 -12.62 -2.96 17.74
N ALA A 315 -13.74 -2.62 18.36
CA ALA A 315 -14.08 -3.03 19.73
C ALA A 315 -14.12 -4.55 19.89
N LEU A 316 -14.74 -5.26 18.93
CA LEU A 316 -14.78 -6.73 18.90
C LEU A 316 -13.38 -7.35 19.05
N HIS A 317 -12.40 -6.86 18.29
CA HIS A 317 -11.05 -7.39 18.29
C HIS A 317 -10.17 -6.82 19.42
N VAL A 318 -10.29 -5.53 19.77
CA VAL A 318 -9.50 -4.92 20.85
C VAL A 318 -9.86 -5.53 22.19
N PHE A 319 -11.15 -5.78 22.45
CA PHE A 319 -11.63 -6.38 23.70
C PHE A 319 -11.81 -7.89 23.63
N GLN A 320 -11.58 -8.55 22.49
CA GLN A 320 -11.75 -10.00 22.31
C GLN A 320 -13.13 -10.49 22.80
N LEU A 321 -14.20 -9.81 22.39
CA LEU A 321 -15.55 -10.01 22.97
C LEU A 321 -16.13 -11.41 22.75
N THR A 322 -15.57 -12.18 21.82
CA THR A 322 -15.94 -13.57 21.52
C THR A 322 -15.26 -14.60 22.43
N LYS A 323 -14.24 -14.20 23.20
CA LYS A 323 -13.38 -15.11 23.98
C LYS A 323 -13.78 -15.30 25.45
N GLY A 324 -14.88 -14.71 25.92
CA GLY A 324 -15.38 -14.96 27.28
C GLY A 324 -16.19 -13.82 27.89
N ALA A 325 -16.88 -14.12 28.99
CA ALA A 325 -17.71 -13.15 29.72
C ALA A 325 -16.88 -12.06 30.42
N ASP A 326 -15.66 -12.37 30.87
CA ASP A 326 -14.78 -11.40 31.53
C ASP A 326 -14.40 -10.25 30.58
N ASN A 327 -14.16 -10.56 29.31
CA ASN A 327 -13.88 -9.58 28.26
C ASN A 327 -15.07 -8.64 28.02
N VAL A 328 -16.30 -9.16 28.12
CA VAL A 328 -17.51 -8.33 28.06
C VAL A 328 -17.55 -7.36 29.22
N THR A 329 -17.23 -7.82 30.44
CA THR A 329 -17.20 -6.95 31.64
C THR A 329 -16.13 -5.86 31.53
N ILE A 330 -14.93 -6.21 31.04
CA ILE A 330 -13.84 -5.25 30.78
C ILE A 330 -14.30 -4.21 29.76
N ALA A 331 -14.92 -4.66 28.66
CA ALA A 331 -15.44 -3.78 27.63
C ALA A 331 -16.54 -2.85 28.15
N GLN A 332 -17.47 -3.34 28.98
CA GLN A 332 -18.50 -2.48 29.61
C GLN A 332 -17.88 -1.33 30.38
N LYS A 333 -16.83 -1.62 31.19
CA LYS A 333 -16.11 -0.61 31.98
C LYS A 333 -15.41 0.42 31.10
N HIS A 334 -14.68 -0.03 30.07
CA HIS A 334 -13.83 0.84 29.25
C HIS A 334 -14.59 1.56 28.13
N LEU A 335 -15.68 0.99 27.63
CA LEU A 335 -16.53 1.58 26.60
C LEU A 335 -17.69 2.40 27.16
N ASN A 336 -17.94 2.33 28.47
CA ASN A 336 -19.09 2.94 29.13
C ASN A 336 -20.43 2.54 28.44
N MET A 337 -20.60 1.23 28.23
CA MET A 337 -21.76 0.64 27.54
C MET A 337 -22.45 -0.38 28.44
N THR A 338 -23.75 -0.59 28.21
CA THR A 338 -24.51 -1.64 28.88
C THR A 338 -24.06 -3.03 28.40
N GLY A 339 -24.25 -4.05 29.25
CA GLY A 339 -23.90 -5.43 28.89
C GLY A 339 -24.68 -5.94 27.68
N LEU A 340 -25.89 -5.43 27.46
CA LEU A 340 -26.69 -5.76 26.27
C LEU A 340 -26.04 -5.21 25.00
N GLU A 341 -25.57 -3.96 25.01
CA GLU A 341 -24.93 -3.33 23.84
C GLU A 341 -23.61 -4.02 23.50
N VAL A 342 -22.77 -4.32 24.50
CA VAL A 342 -21.51 -5.06 24.29
C VAL A 342 -21.79 -6.46 23.74
N ARG A 343 -22.81 -7.16 24.25
CA ARG A 343 -23.22 -8.48 23.74
C ARG A 343 -23.75 -8.44 22.31
N LYS A 344 -24.32 -7.31 21.85
CA LYS A 344 -24.70 -7.15 20.43
C LYS A 344 -23.46 -7.11 19.54
N ILE A 345 -22.42 -6.37 19.94
CA ILE A 345 -21.14 -6.33 19.22
C ILE A 345 -20.47 -7.71 19.23
N ALA A 346 -20.51 -8.44 20.35
CA ALA A 346 -19.93 -9.77 20.47
C ALA A 346 -20.54 -10.82 19.51
N LYS A 347 -21.76 -10.59 19.00
CA LYS A 347 -22.43 -11.48 18.03
C LYS A 347 -22.00 -11.22 16.58
N LEU A 348 -21.20 -10.19 16.33
CA LEU A 348 -20.71 -9.91 14.99
C LEU A 348 -19.75 -11.03 14.52
N PRO A 349 -19.80 -11.44 13.23
CA PRO A 349 -18.91 -12.48 12.71
C PRO A 349 -17.43 -12.08 12.81
N GLU A 350 -16.56 -12.91 13.39
CA GLU A 350 -15.13 -12.58 13.56
C GLU A 350 -14.40 -12.30 12.22
N GLU A 351 -14.83 -12.96 11.15
CA GLU A 351 -14.19 -12.98 9.82
C GLU A 351 -14.79 -11.96 8.82
N SER A 352 -15.71 -11.07 9.24
CA SER A 352 -16.31 -10.10 8.32
C SER A 352 -15.31 -8.99 7.96
N ASP A 353 -14.48 -9.27 6.96
CA ASP A 353 -13.42 -8.40 6.42
C ASP A 353 -13.92 -7.28 5.47
N GLY A 354 -15.19 -6.89 5.55
CA GLY A 354 -15.78 -5.81 4.74
C GLY A 354 -15.16 -4.41 4.96
N SER A 355 -14.11 -4.29 5.76
CA SER A 355 -13.38 -3.05 6.01
C SER A 355 -11.94 -3.04 5.47
N GLU A 356 -11.44 -4.11 4.85
CA GLU A 356 -10.15 -4.05 4.16
C GLU A 356 -10.31 -3.19 2.90
N SER A 357 -9.81 -1.96 2.95
CA SER A 357 -9.69 -1.14 1.74
C SER A 357 -8.88 -1.88 0.70
N SER A 358 -9.31 -1.79 -0.56
CA SER A 358 -8.68 -2.35 -1.75
C SER A 358 -7.20 -1.94 -2.00
N ASP A 359 -6.55 -1.26 -1.05
CA ASP A 359 -5.17 -0.81 -1.11
C ASP A 359 -4.16 -1.75 -0.44
N ASP A 360 -4.61 -2.67 0.41
CA ASP A 360 -3.72 -3.69 0.97
C ASP A 360 -3.53 -4.78 -0.10
N ASP A 361 -2.59 -4.51 -1.01
CA ASP A 361 -2.05 -5.40 -2.04
C ASP A 361 -1.63 -6.70 -1.35
N LYS A 362 -2.57 -7.66 -1.26
CA LYS A 362 -2.41 -8.88 -0.47
C LYS A 362 -1.13 -9.58 -0.94
N ARG A 363 -0.13 -9.61 -0.07
CA ARG A 363 1.08 -10.42 -0.26
C ARG A 363 0.63 -11.87 -0.46
N LYS A 364 0.80 -12.38 -1.66
CA LYS A 364 0.88 -13.81 -1.97
C LYS A 364 2.19 -14.05 -2.70
#